data_AF-A0A3D0NGF4-F1
#
_entry.id   AF-A0A3D0NGF4-F1
#
_cell.length_a   1.000
_cell.length_b   1.000
_cell.length_c   1.000
_cell.angle_alpha   90.00
_cell.angle_beta   90.00
_cell.angle_gamma   90.00
#
_symmetry.space_group_name_H-M   'P 1'
#
loop_
_entity.id
_entity.type
_entity.pdbx_description
1 polymer ?
#
loop_
_entity_poly.entity_id
_entity_poly.type
_entity_poly.pdbx_seq_one_letter_code
_entity_poly.pdbx_strand_id
1 'polypeptide(L)'
;MSSRLTRRDAIRTTAAAGLAASITGTMTQVNAETAISQSDLVPHSFLIPGKQFYDVSRGNPKPFSLTGKALEDAKLTPDTWQLNLKVDPFTEDGVVREPAAAEREFDTAEGTAIDYQQLMDLGEKHGVKFIKAMQCLNIPEPLGQGLWEGIPLSIVLRECGLLKNVRRVYYRGFHNNDPSQIFQSSVSYTQATETPPSELPAFLAYKLNGEPLSLLRGGPVRMIIPWAHGFKSIKWLREIFLTNDFRVNDTYALNNNDPESYLKTGAYLDKGPTEFENGEPVIITGQAINGYSGLER
;
A
#
# COMPACT_ATOMS: atom_id res chain seq x y z
N MET A 1 -16.33 -9.19 48.32
CA MET A 1 -16.89 -8.50 47.14
C MET A 1 -15.74 -8.12 46.22
N SER A 2 -15.58 -8.83 45.11
CA SER A 2 -14.48 -8.59 44.16
C SER A 2 -14.85 -7.40 43.26
N SER A 3 -14.16 -6.27 43.43
CA SER A 3 -14.35 -5.10 42.57
C SER A 3 -13.71 -5.36 41.21
N ARG A 4 -14.53 -5.60 40.18
CA ARG A 4 -14.05 -5.69 38.79
C ARG A 4 -13.57 -4.31 38.35
N LEU A 5 -12.26 -4.15 38.17
CA LEU A 5 -11.65 -3.01 37.50
C LEU A 5 -12.10 -2.99 36.05
N THR A 6 -12.68 -1.87 35.60
CA THR A 6 -13.15 -1.73 34.23
C THR A 6 -12.04 -1.15 33.35
N ARG A 7 -12.15 -1.33 32.02
CA ARG A 7 -11.21 -0.79 31.02
C ARG A 7 -11.04 0.74 31.14
N ARG A 8 -12.07 1.45 31.62
CA ARG A 8 -12.04 2.89 31.88
C ARG A 8 -11.23 3.25 33.13
N ASP A 9 -11.24 2.40 34.14
CA ASP A 9 -10.48 2.62 35.37
C ASP A 9 -8.98 2.49 35.12
N ALA A 10 -8.57 1.52 34.31
CA ALA A 10 -7.18 1.34 33.90
C ALA A 10 -6.61 2.55 33.14
N ILE A 11 -7.38 3.12 32.21
CA ILE A 11 -6.93 4.28 31.40
C ILE A 11 -6.77 5.55 32.25
N ARG A 12 -7.61 5.73 33.29
CA ARG A 12 -7.49 6.87 34.21
C ARG A 12 -6.26 6.79 35.11
N THR A 13 -5.82 5.60 35.49
CA THR A 13 -4.58 5.43 36.27
C THR A 13 -3.32 5.57 35.41
N THR A 14 -3.32 5.17 34.14
CA THR A 14 -2.13 5.32 33.27
C THR A 14 -1.90 6.77 32.81
N ALA A 15 -2.96 7.58 32.68
CA ALA A 15 -2.84 8.98 32.24
C ALA A 15 -2.12 9.91 33.24
N ALA A 16 -1.94 9.48 34.50
CA ALA A 16 -1.25 10.28 35.53
C ALA A 16 0.27 10.05 35.60
N ALA A 17 0.84 9.14 34.80
CA ALA A 17 2.28 8.86 34.79
C ALA A 17 3.06 9.60 33.68
N GLY A 18 2.43 10.59 33.04
CA GLY A 18 3.09 11.47 32.08
C GLY A 18 3.28 12.86 32.68
N LEU A 19 4.53 13.19 33.02
CA LEU A 19 5.07 14.50 33.40
C LEU A 19 4.75 15.01 34.83
N ALA A 20 5.81 14.97 35.66
CA ALA A 20 6.06 15.70 36.91
C ALA A 20 5.22 15.35 38.15
N ALA A 21 5.74 14.43 38.98
CA ALA A 21 5.50 14.45 40.42
C ALA A 21 6.78 14.07 41.18
N SER A 22 7.36 15.07 41.82
CA SER A 22 8.42 14.99 42.82
C SER A 22 8.01 14.12 44.02
N ILE A 23 8.87 13.14 44.34
CA ILE A 23 9.26 12.62 45.66
C ILE A 23 8.21 12.76 46.78
N THR A 24 7.49 11.68 47.08
CA THR A 24 7.40 11.01 48.41
C THR A 24 6.36 9.90 48.33
N GLY A 25 6.67 8.88 47.55
CA GLY A 25 6.07 7.56 47.69
C GLY A 25 7.23 6.62 47.48
N THR A 26 7.39 5.63 48.36
CA THR A 26 8.33 4.53 48.15
C THR A 26 7.96 3.91 46.80
N MET A 27 8.63 4.36 45.73
CA MET A 27 8.78 3.55 44.54
C MET A 27 9.50 2.32 45.07
N THR A 28 8.77 1.23 45.27
CA THR A 28 9.33 -0.08 45.05
C THR A 28 9.84 -0.06 43.62
N GLN A 29 11.09 0.37 43.46
CA GLN A 29 11.92 -0.09 42.36
C GLN A 29 11.85 -1.60 42.49
N VAL A 30 10.97 -2.21 41.70
CA VAL A 30 11.15 -3.60 41.36
C VAL A 30 12.44 -3.58 40.56
N ASN A 31 13.54 -3.88 41.25
CA ASN A 31 14.77 -4.28 40.60
C ASN A 31 14.37 -5.46 39.71
N ALA A 32 14.14 -5.20 38.42
CA ALA A 32 14.14 -6.26 37.44
C ALA A 32 15.60 -6.74 37.34
N GLU A 33 16.01 -7.60 38.26
CA GLU A 33 17.28 -8.33 38.17
C GLU A 33 17.30 -9.25 36.93
N THR A 34 16.14 -9.52 36.34
CA THR A 34 16.00 -10.25 35.08
C THR A 34 16.24 -9.33 33.88
N ALA A 35 17.44 -9.43 33.30
CA ALA A 35 17.73 -8.80 32.01
C ALA A 35 16.83 -9.42 30.92
N ILE A 36 15.85 -8.65 30.43
CA ILE A 36 15.02 -9.07 29.29
C ILE A 36 15.86 -8.91 28.02
N SER A 37 15.87 -9.94 27.17
CA SER A 37 16.64 -9.88 25.94
C SER A 37 16.03 -8.86 24.97
N GLN A 38 16.86 -8.14 24.21
CA GLN A 38 16.36 -7.20 23.21
C GLN A 38 15.46 -7.91 22.18
N SER A 39 15.77 -9.16 21.82
CA SER A 39 14.95 -9.98 20.92
C SER A 39 13.52 -10.20 21.42
N ASP A 40 13.32 -10.27 22.74
CA ASP A 40 11.97 -10.39 23.32
C ASP A 40 11.19 -9.07 23.26
N LEU A 41 11.89 -7.93 23.20
CA LEU A 41 11.30 -6.59 23.13
C LEU A 41 11.02 -6.13 21.68
N VAL A 42 11.76 -6.66 20.70
CA VAL A 42 11.59 -6.34 19.27
C VAL A 42 11.44 -7.62 18.45
N PRO A 43 10.32 -8.35 18.61
CA PRO A 43 10.14 -9.65 17.95
C PRO A 43 9.92 -9.52 16.43
N HIS A 44 9.70 -8.30 15.93
CA HIS A 44 9.39 -8.03 14.52
C HIS A 44 10.59 -7.53 13.74
N SER A 45 10.84 -8.13 12.58
CA SER A 45 11.73 -7.55 11.58
C SER A 45 11.14 -6.26 11.01
N PHE A 46 11.94 -5.19 10.96
CA PHE A 46 11.49 -3.91 10.40
C PHE A 46 11.17 -3.99 8.89
N LEU A 47 11.95 -4.80 8.15
CA LEU A 47 11.65 -5.19 6.77
C LEU A 47 11.24 -6.66 6.75
N ILE A 48 9.96 -6.91 6.51
CA ILE A 48 9.43 -8.27 6.49
C ILE A 48 9.81 -8.92 5.14
N PRO A 49 10.33 -10.16 5.10
CA PRO A 49 10.54 -10.85 3.84
C PRO A 49 9.26 -10.88 2.99
N GLY A 50 9.34 -10.62 1.68
CA GLY A 50 8.15 -10.50 0.83
C GLY A 50 7.22 -11.72 0.85
N LYS A 51 7.77 -12.92 1.08
CA LYS A 51 7.02 -14.17 1.26
C LYS A 51 6.21 -14.26 2.56
N GLN A 52 6.55 -13.45 3.57
CA GLN A 52 5.89 -13.39 4.87
C GLN A 52 4.86 -12.27 4.97
N PHE A 53 4.75 -11.40 3.95
CA PHE A 53 3.62 -10.46 3.90
C PHE A 53 2.31 -11.24 3.83
N TYR A 54 1.34 -10.88 4.67
CA TYR A 54 -0.02 -11.38 4.59
C TYR A 54 -0.57 -11.16 3.18
N ASP A 55 -1.15 -12.20 2.57
CA ASP A 55 -1.68 -12.11 1.21
C ASP A 55 -3.16 -11.76 1.20
N VAL A 56 -3.50 -10.66 0.53
CA VAL A 56 -4.84 -10.40 0.05
C VAL A 56 -4.76 -10.38 -1.47
N SER A 57 -5.27 -11.44 -2.09
CA SER A 57 -5.31 -11.61 -3.55
C SER A 57 -6.64 -12.15 -3.98
N ARG A 58 -7.05 -11.74 -5.19
CA ARG A 58 -8.33 -12.08 -5.80
C ARG A 58 -8.07 -12.71 -7.18
N GLY A 59 -9.15 -13.12 -7.82
CA GLY A 59 -9.14 -13.75 -9.13
C GLY A 59 -9.28 -15.27 -9.02
N ASN A 60 -9.88 -15.85 -10.05
CA ASN A 60 -10.07 -17.28 -10.21
C ASN A 60 -9.76 -17.68 -11.67
N PRO A 61 -8.61 -18.33 -11.94
CA PRO A 61 -7.54 -18.63 -10.99
C PRO A 61 -6.88 -17.34 -10.46
N LYS A 62 -6.21 -17.44 -9.31
CA LYS A 62 -5.43 -16.30 -8.79
C LYS A 62 -4.29 -16.01 -9.79
N PRO A 63 -4.04 -14.76 -10.20
CA PRO A 63 -2.99 -14.48 -11.18
C PRO A 63 -1.61 -15.00 -10.80
N PHE A 64 -1.30 -15.08 -9.50
CA PHE A 64 -0.02 -15.63 -9.04
C PHE A 64 0.11 -17.16 -9.11
N SER A 65 -0.96 -17.89 -9.39
CA SER A 65 -0.90 -19.34 -9.62
C SER A 65 -0.67 -19.71 -11.08
N LEU A 66 -0.57 -18.72 -11.99
CA LEU A 66 -0.26 -18.96 -13.39
C LEU A 66 1.20 -19.40 -13.55
N THR A 67 1.45 -20.33 -14.46
CA THR A 67 2.77 -20.90 -14.74
C THR A 67 2.98 -21.12 -16.24
N GLY A 68 4.23 -21.15 -16.69
CA GLY A 68 4.60 -21.46 -18.08
C GLY A 68 3.89 -20.54 -19.09
N LYS A 69 3.39 -21.11 -20.18
CA LYS A 69 2.73 -20.36 -21.26
C LYS A 69 1.57 -19.48 -20.79
N ALA A 70 0.78 -19.93 -19.82
CA ALA A 70 -0.33 -19.14 -19.29
C ALA A 70 0.14 -17.86 -18.57
N LEU A 71 1.33 -17.89 -17.93
CA LEU A 71 1.92 -16.73 -17.30
C LEU A 71 2.48 -15.74 -18.34
N GLU A 72 3.09 -16.26 -19.40
CA GLU A 72 3.59 -15.48 -20.54
C GLU A 72 2.44 -14.82 -21.32
N ASP A 73 1.35 -15.56 -21.58
CA ASP A 73 0.15 -15.04 -22.23
C ASP A 73 -0.55 -13.97 -21.40
N ALA A 74 -0.52 -14.12 -20.07
CA ALA A 74 -0.97 -13.10 -19.13
C ALA A 74 -0.03 -11.89 -19.07
N LYS A 75 1.15 -11.96 -19.70
CA LYS A 75 2.17 -10.92 -19.73
C LYS A 75 2.61 -10.49 -18.33
N LEU A 76 2.86 -11.50 -17.48
CA LEU A 76 3.23 -11.36 -16.07
C LEU A 76 4.64 -11.87 -15.77
N THR A 77 5.51 -11.92 -16.78
CA THR A 77 6.97 -12.07 -16.62
C THR A 77 7.67 -10.77 -17.02
N PRO A 78 8.87 -10.46 -16.52
CA PRO A 78 9.65 -9.31 -17.00
C PRO A 78 9.73 -9.25 -18.54
N ASP A 79 10.00 -10.38 -19.19
CA ASP A 79 10.19 -10.46 -20.65
C ASP A 79 8.92 -10.23 -21.47
N THR A 80 7.74 -10.47 -20.88
CA THR A 80 6.45 -10.36 -21.58
C THR A 80 5.61 -9.18 -21.12
N TRP A 81 5.98 -8.56 -20.00
CA TRP A 81 5.21 -7.49 -19.39
C TRP A 81 5.21 -6.23 -20.25
N GLN A 82 4.05 -5.59 -20.26
CA GLN A 82 3.72 -4.45 -21.09
C GLN A 82 2.69 -3.60 -20.33
N LEU A 83 2.82 -2.29 -20.38
CA LEU A 83 1.87 -1.35 -19.80
C LEU A 83 1.17 -0.61 -20.93
N ASN A 84 -0.16 -0.73 -20.93
CA ASN A 84 -1.00 0.15 -21.74
C ASN A 84 -1.23 1.45 -20.95
N LEU A 85 -1.02 2.58 -21.60
CA LEU A 85 -1.27 3.91 -21.06
C LEU A 85 -2.06 4.69 -22.10
N LYS A 86 -3.36 4.85 -21.84
CA LYS A 86 -4.34 5.26 -22.86
C LYS A 86 -5.23 6.40 -22.39
N VAL A 87 -5.84 7.08 -23.35
CA VAL A 87 -6.89 8.06 -23.09
C VAL A 87 -8.23 7.33 -22.97
N ASP A 88 -8.99 7.67 -21.94
CA ASP A 88 -10.38 7.24 -21.80
C ASP A 88 -11.28 8.13 -22.69
N PRO A 89 -11.96 7.56 -23.71
CA PRO A 89 -12.81 8.32 -24.61
C PRO A 89 -14.16 8.71 -23.97
N PHE A 90 -14.36 8.43 -22.68
CA PHE A 90 -15.61 8.66 -21.97
C PHE A 90 -16.14 10.10 -22.11
N THR A 91 -17.41 10.21 -22.47
CA THR A 91 -18.19 11.44 -22.48
C THR A 91 -19.58 11.16 -21.91
N GLU A 92 -20.14 12.11 -21.17
CA GLU A 92 -21.49 12.03 -20.61
C GLU A 92 -22.05 13.45 -20.51
N ASP A 93 -23.26 13.67 -21.04
CA ASP A 93 -23.86 15.01 -21.04
C ASP A 93 -24.00 15.55 -19.61
N GLY A 94 -23.65 16.82 -19.42
CA GLY A 94 -23.58 17.45 -18.10
C GLY A 94 -22.40 17.00 -17.21
N VAL A 95 -21.62 15.99 -17.58
CA VAL A 95 -20.52 15.43 -16.76
C VAL A 95 -19.16 15.58 -17.44
N VAL A 96 -19.00 15.00 -18.63
CA VAL A 96 -17.79 15.10 -19.48
C VAL A 96 -18.19 15.53 -20.89
N ARG A 97 -17.91 16.79 -21.23
CA ARG A 97 -18.22 17.38 -22.55
C ARG A 97 -17.23 16.99 -23.64
N GLU A 98 -15.95 16.91 -23.27
CA GLU A 98 -14.85 16.54 -24.15
C GLU A 98 -14.03 15.46 -23.44
N PRO A 99 -13.56 14.42 -24.14
CA PRO A 99 -12.70 13.42 -23.53
C PRO A 99 -11.36 14.04 -23.08
N ALA A 100 -10.62 13.28 -22.30
CA ALA A 100 -9.20 13.58 -22.07
C ALA A 100 -8.43 13.51 -23.40
N ALA A 101 -7.21 14.05 -23.42
CA ALA A 101 -6.31 13.90 -24.55
C ALA A 101 -4.84 13.87 -24.09
N ALA A 102 -4.02 13.16 -24.87
CA ALA A 102 -2.58 13.05 -24.72
C ALA A 102 -1.92 13.15 -26.10
N GLU A 103 -0.65 13.55 -26.16
CA GLU A 103 0.10 13.57 -27.44
C GLU A 103 0.48 12.17 -27.91
N ARG A 104 0.60 11.23 -26.97
CA ARG A 104 0.94 9.83 -27.24
C ARG A 104 0.18 8.89 -26.32
N GLU A 105 -0.23 7.77 -26.88
CA GLU A 105 -0.75 6.61 -26.16
C GLU A 105 0.18 5.41 -26.36
N PHE A 106 0.08 4.44 -25.46
CA PHE A 106 0.86 3.20 -25.47
C PHE A 106 -0.12 2.03 -25.43
N ASP A 107 -0.13 1.21 -26.49
CA ASP A 107 -1.02 0.05 -26.60
C ASP A 107 -0.28 -1.19 -27.09
N THR A 108 -0.51 -2.29 -26.38
CA THR A 108 -0.03 -3.62 -26.73
C THR A 108 -0.50 -4.03 -28.13
N ALA A 109 -1.73 -3.67 -28.51
CA ALA A 109 -2.30 -4.01 -29.82
C ALA A 109 -1.58 -3.30 -30.99
N GLU A 110 -0.99 -2.14 -30.73
CA GLU A 110 -0.25 -1.35 -31.71
C GLU A 110 1.26 -1.64 -31.68
N GLY A 111 1.71 -2.51 -30.77
CA GLY A 111 3.14 -2.77 -30.56
C GLY A 111 3.89 -1.60 -29.94
N THR A 112 3.18 -0.65 -29.31
CA THR A 112 3.76 0.57 -28.73
C THR A 112 3.75 0.57 -27.21
N ALA A 113 3.17 -0.43 -26.55
CA ALA A 113 3.13 -0.51 -25.09
C ALA A 113 4.50 -0.33 -24.43
N ILE A 114 4.52 0.32 -23.25
CA ILE A 114 5.74 0.45 -22.45
C ILE A 114 6.12 -0.93 -21.94
N ASP A 115 7.27 -1.45 -22.33
CA ASP A 115 7.76 -2.75 -21.86
C ASP A 115 8.54 -2.64 -20.54
N TYR A 116 8.94 -3.79 -19.99
CA TYR A 116 9.64 -3.83 -18.71
C TYR A 116 11.01 -3.17 -18.77
N GLN A 117 11.74 -3.32 -19.88
CA GLN A 117 13.08 -2.73 -20.03
C GLN A 117 12.99 -1.20 -20.10
N GLN A 118 12.03 -0.65 -20.86
CA GLN A 118 11.77 0.79 -20.90
C GLN A 118 11.42 1.33 -19.52
N LEU A 119 10.61 0.60 -18.73
CA LEU A 119 10.32 1.00 -17.35
C LEU A 119 11.58 1.01 -16.47
N MET A 120 12.46 0.01 -16.64
CA MET A 120 13.75 -0.05 -15.93
C MET A 120 14.68 1.10 -16.33
N ASP A 121 14.78 1.42 -17.63
CA ASP A 121 15.60 2.52 -18.15
C ASP A 121 15.15 3.88 -17.59
N LEU A 122 13.83 4.08 -17.44
CA LEU A 122 13.30 5.26 -16.75
C LEU A 122 13.61 5.21 -15.25
N GLY A 123 13.55 4.02 -14.63
CA GLY A 123 13.89 3.79 -13.23
C GLY A 123 15.35 4.06 -12.90
N GLU A 124 16.29 3.82 -13.82
CA GLU A 124 17.70 4.18 -13.64
C GLU A 124 17.91 5.70 -13.50
N LYS A 125 17.08 6.49 -14.18
CA LYS A 125 17.18 7.95 -14.20
C LYS A 125 16.35 8.63 -13.11
N HIS A 126 15.20 8.05 -12.79
CA HIS A 126 14.17 8.71 -11.97
C HIS A 126 13.64 7.83 -10.82
N GLY A 127 14.30 6.71 -10.55
CA GLY A 127 13.87 5.73 -9.56
C GLY A 127 13.82 6.29 -8.15
N VAL A 128 12.85 5.80 -7.38
CA VAL A 128 12.65 6.14 -5.97
C VAL A 128 12.62 4.88 -5.13
N LYS A 129 13.04 5.01 -3.86
CA LYS A 129 12.96 3.94 -2.86
C LYS A 129 12.42 4.49 -1.56
N PHE A 130 11.41 3.83 -1.00
CA PHE A 130 10.89 4.19 0.31
C PHE A 130 10.26 3.02 1.04
N ILE A 131 10.23 3.13 2.36
CA ILE A 131 9.60 2.14 3.22
C ILE A 131 8.10 2.42 3.23
N LYS A 132 7.31 1.35 3.02
CA LYS A 132 5.85 1.42 3.14
C LYS A 132 5.31 0.17 3.82
N ALA A 133 4.48 0.40 4.84
CA ALA A 133 3.58 -0.60 5.37
C ALA A 133 2.34 -0.77 4.45
N MET A 134 1.98 -2.02 4.21
CA MET A 134 0.75 -2.39 3.52
C MET A 134 -0.34 -2.67 4.55
N GLN A 135 -1.47 -1.99 4.42
CA GLN A 135 -2.61 -2.14 5.32
C GLN A 135 -3.88 -2.38 4.50
N CYS A 136 -4.63 -3.43 4.83
CA CYS A 136 -5.96 -3.60 4.26
C CYS A 136 -6.93 -2.62 4.95
N LEU A 137 -7.92 -2.12 4.22
CA LEU A 137 -9.00 -1.33 4.85
C LEU A 137 -9.87 -2.21 5.78
N ASN A 138 -10.04 -3.47 5.43
CA ASN A 138 -11.04 -4.37 6.04
C ASN A 138 -10.43 -5.41 7.01
N ILE A 139 -9.12 -5.35 7.27
CA ILE A 139 -8.43 -6.22 8.22
C ILE A 139 -7.68 -5.30 9.18
N PRO A 140 -7.72 -5.53 10.51
CA PRO A 140 -7.06 -4.62 11.44
C PRO A 140 -5.55 -4.66 11.28
N GLU A 141 -4.92 -5.83 11.27
CA GLU A 141 -3.45 -5.93 11.32
C GLU A 141 -2.75 -5.49 10.02
N PRO A 142 -1.53 -4.90 10.11
CA PRO A 142 -0.67 -4.64 8.96
C PRO A 142 -0.34 -5.92 8.20
N LEU A 143 -0.38 -5.83 6.87
CA LEU A 143 -0.06 -6.96 5.99
C LEU A 143 1.45 -7.18 5.86
N GLY A 144 2.25 -6.15 6.15
CA GLY A 144 3.70 -6.20 6.13
C GLY A 144 4.32 -4.85 5.77
N GLN A 145 5.58 -4.66 6.12
CA GLN A 145 6.38 -3.48 5.80
C GLN A 145 7.64 -3.88 5.04
N GLY A 146 7.98 -3.08 4.03
CA GLY A 146 9.20 -3.31 3.24
C GLY A 146 9.67 -2.05 2.53
N LEU A 147 10.90 -2.12 2.03
CA LEU A 147 11.52 -1.12 1.18
C LEU A 147 11.09 -1.39 -0.26
N TRP A 148 10.24 -0.52 -0.80
CA TRP A 148 9.76 -0.62 -2.16
C TRP A 148 10.63 0.24 -3.08
N GLU A 149 10.93 -0.28 -4.27
CA GLU A 149 11.73 0.40 -5.29
C GLU A 149 11.01 0.35 -6.64
N GLY A 150 11.04 1.48 -7.34
CA GLY A 150 10.23 1.71 -8.53
C GLY A 150 10.40 3.10 -9.12
N ILE A 151 9.44 3.49 -9.96
CA ILE A 151 9.43 4.76 -10.68
C ILE A 151 8.15 5.57 -10.39
N PRO A 152 8.24 6.89 -10.07
CA PRO A 152 7.06 7.72 -9.83
C PRO A 152 6.11 7.71 -11.03
N LEU A 153 4.80 7.63 -10.75
CA LEU A 153 3.74 7.63 -11.76
C LEU A 153 3.84 8.88 -12.64
N SER A 154 4.18 10.03 -12.05
CA SER A 154 4.38 11.28 -12.78
C SER A 154 5.46 11.21 -13.86
N ILE A 155 6.49 10.37 -13.71
CA ILE A 155 7.49 10.15 -14.76
C ILE A 155 6.87 9.38 -15.92
N VAL A 156 6.17 8.28 -15.61
CA VAL A 156 5.52 7.41 -16.60
C VAL A 156 4.48 8.19 -17.40
N LEU A 157 3.71 9.06 -16.74
CA LEU A 157 2.71 9.89 -17.41
C LEU A 157 3.32 10.94 -18.34
N ARG A 158 4.57 11.37 -18.12
CA ARG A 158 5.24 12.31 -19.03
C ARG A 158 5.59 11.71 -20.39
N GLU A 159 5.65 10.39 -20.48
CA GLU A 159 5.86 9.70 -21.76
C GLU A 159 4.69 9.92 -22.74
N CYS A 160 3.51 10.31 -22.22
CA CYS A 160 2.34 10.71 -23.01
C CYS A 160 2.42 12.14 -23.59
N GLY A 161 3.45 12.91 -23.26
CA GLY A 161 3.58 14.31 -23.67
C GLY A 161 2.55 15.23 -23.01
N LEU A 162 2.08 16.25 -23.75
CA LEU A 162 1.10 17.20 -23.23
C LEU A 162 -0.26 16.53 -22.96
N LEU A 163 -0.73 16.65 -21.72
CA LEU A 163 -2.04 16.16 -21.29
C LEU A 163 -3.08 17.29 -21.30
N LYS A 164 -4.29 17.00 -21.76
CA LYS A 164 -5.43 17.93 -21.77
C LYS A 164 -6.67 17.26 -21.18
N ASN A 165 -7.48 18.04 -20.47
CA ASN A 165 -8.75 17.58 -19.90
C ASN A 165 -8.64 16.33 -19.00
N VAL A 166 -7.48 16.05 -18.40
CA VAL A 166 -7.34 14.93 -17.46
C VAL A 166 -7.73 15.38 -16.07
N ARG A 167 -8.71 14.71 -15.45
CA ARG A 167 -9.13 14.93 -14.06
C ARG A 167 -8.71 13.80 -13.14
N ARG A 168 -8.64 12.57 -13.65
CA ARG A 168 -8.23 11.39 -12.90
C ARG A 168 -7.40 10.43 -13.73
N VAL A 169 -6.66 9.60 -13.01
CA VAL A 169 -5.87 8.50 -13.56
C VAL A 169 -6.44 7.20 -13.01
N TYR A 170 -7.10 6.44 -13.88
CA TYR A 170 -7.61 5.11 -13.57
C TYR A 170 -6.52 4.09 -13.85
N TYR A 171 -6.50 3.00 -13.09
CA TYR A 171 -5.54 1.93 -13.33
C TYR A 171 -6.08 0.59 -12.85
N ARG A 172 -5.66 -0.48 -13.53
CA ARG A 172 -6.07 -1.84 -13.19
C ARG A 172 -4.98 -2.87 -13.48
N GLY A 173 -5.08 -3.97 -12.74
CA GLY A 173 -4.20 -5.10 -12.87
C GLY A 173 -4.69 -6.10 -13.90
N PHE A 174 -3.86 -7.09 -14.18
CA PHE A 174 -4.26 -8.27 -14.91
C PHE A 174 -5.50 -8.91 -14.26
N HIS A 175 -6.44 -9.24 -15.12
CA HIS A 175 -7.60 -10.09 -14.87
C HIS A 175 -7.77 -10.97 -16.11
N ASN A 176 -8.46 -12.09 -15.95
CA ASN A 176 -8.84 -12.91 -17.10
C ASN A 176 -10.02 -12.26 -17.87
N ASN A 177 -10.63 -12.98 -18.80
CA ASN A 177 -11.74 -12.47 -19.61
C ASN A 177 -13.07 -12.32 -18.85
N ASP A 178 -13.09 -12.48 -17.53
CA ASP A 178 -14.26 -12.31 -16.68
C ASP A 178 -14.26 -10.89 -16.06
N PRO A 179 -15.17 -10.00 -16.48
CA PRO A 179 -15.22 -8.62 -15.98
C PRO A 179 -15.41 -8.52 -14.46
N SER A 180 -16.00 -9.53 -13.81
CA SER A 180 -16.16 -9.53 -12.36
C SER A 180 -14.83 -9.63 -11.61
N GLN A 181 -13.76 -10.05 -12.29
CA GLN A 181 -12.43 -10.17 -11.71
C GLN A 181 -11.63 -8.87 -11.79
N ILE A 182 -12.10 -7.86 -12.53
CA ILE A 182 -11.44 -6.56 -12.64
C ILE A 182 -11.16 -6.01 -11.25
N PHE A 183 -9.87 -5.79 -10.98
CA PHE A 183 -9.42 -5.02 -9.83
C PHE A 183 -8.80 -3.72 -10.28
N GLN A 184 -9.44 -2.63 -9.90
CA GLN A 184 -9.09 -1.31 -10.39
C GLN A 184 -9.24 -0.27 -9.30
N SER A 185 -8.53 0.82 -9.50
CA SER A 185 -8.51 1.96 -8.60
C SER A 185 -8.11 3.20 -9.38
N SER A 186 -8.16 4.34 -8.71
CA SER A 186 -7.86 5.63 -9.29
C SER A 186 -7.18 6.57 -8.30
N VAL A 187 -6.48 7.55 -8.84
CA VAL A 187 -6.02 8.74 -8.10
C VAL A 187 -6.43 10.00 -8.87
N SER A 188 -6.53 11.13 -8.17
CA SER A 188 -6.74 12.42 -8.84
C SER A 188 -5.55 12.78 -9.72
N TYR A 189 -5.76 13.66 -10.71
CA TYR A 189 -4.68 14.15 -11.56
C TYR A 189 -3.51 14.70 -10.74
N THR A 190 -3.79 15.57 -9.75
CA THR A 190 -2.75 16.14 -8.88
C THR A 190 -2.00 15.08 -8.08
N GLN A 191 -2.68 14.07 -7.53
CA GLN A 191 -2.02 12.96 -6.82
C GLN A 191 -1.12 12.12 -7.75
N ALA A 192 -1.43 12.06 -9.04
CA ALA A 192 -0.65 11.33 -10.02
C ALA A 192 0.56 12.11 -10.55
N THR A 193 0.44 13.43 -10.70
CA THR A 193 1.46 14.26 -11.35
C THR A 193 2.35 15.02 -10.37
N GLU A 194 1.86 15.32 -9.17
CA GLU A 194 2.56 16.11 -8.16
C GLU A 194 2.91 15.26 -6.93
N THR A 195 3.91 15.71 -6.17
CA THR A 195 4.25 15.15 -4.86
C THR A 195 4.31 16.28 -3.85
N PRO A 196 3.42 16.28 -2.83
CA PRO A 196 3.48 17.30 -1.79
C PRO A 196 4.85 17.30 -1.08
N PRO A 197 5.29 18.46 -0.55
CA PRO A 197 6.50 18.52 0.25
C PRO A 197 6.47 17.50 1.40
N SER A 198 7.57 16.79 1.61
CA SER A 198 7.73 15.77 2.65
C SER A 198 6.83 14.53 2.52
N GLU A 199 6.11 14.38 1.41
CA GLU A 199 5.31 13.19 1.10
C GLU A 199 5.98 12.32 0.03
N LEU A 200 5.45 11.12 -0.16
CA LEU A 200 5.94 10.14 -1.12
C LEU A 200 5.04 10.09 -2.37
N PRO A 201 5.60 9.94 -3.58
CA PRO A 201 4.81 9.88 -4.81
C PRO A 201 4.01 8.57 -4.95
N ALA A 202 2.88 8.63 -5.66
CA ALA A 202 2.33 7.44 -6.31
C ALA A 202 3.37 6.88 -7.31
N PHE A 203 3.57 5.57 -7.34
CA PHE A 203 4.65 5.01 -8.16
C PHE A 203 4.43 3.55 -8.56
N LEU A 204 5.11 3.13 -9.63
CA LEU A 204 5.13 1.78 -10.15
C LEU A 204 6.34 1.05 -9.56
N ALA A 205 6.10 0.11 -8.65
CA ALA A 205 7.15 -0.68 -8.01
C ALA A 205 7.46 -1.95 -8.80
N TYR A 206 8.75 -2.28 -8.88
CA TYR A 206 9.29 -3.51 -9.50
C TYR A 206 10.21 -4.30 -8.56
N LYS A 207 10.57 -3.75 -7.39
CA LYS A 207 11.35 -4.44 -6.35
C LYS A 207 10.75 -4.26 -4.94
N LEU A 208 10.98 -5.26 -4.09
CA LEU A 208 10.66 -5.25 -2.67
C LEU A 208 11.85 -5.82 -1.88
N ASN A 209 12.38 -5.02 -0.95
CA ASN A 209 13.55 -5.36 -0.13
C ASN A 209 14.78 -5.74 -0.97
N GLY A 210 15.02 -5.05 -2.07
CA GLY A 210 16.15 -5.30 -2.99
C GLY A 210 15.92 -6.41 -4.00
N GLU A 211 14.92 -7.26 -3.79
CA GLU A 211 14.59 -8.38 -4.68
C GLU A 211 13.53 -7.97 -5.72
N PRO A 212 13.57 -8.54 -6.95
CA PRO A 212 12.48 -8.40 -7.91
C PRO A 212 11.13 -8.78 -7.28
N LEU A 213 10.07 -8.06 -7.64
CA LEU A 213 8.74 -8.36 -7.13
C LEU A 213 8.33 -9.77 -7.53
N SER A 214 8.06 -10.61 -6.53
CA SER A 214 7.45 -11.90 -6.78
C SER A 214 6.04 -11.72 -7.35
N LEU A 215 5.61 -12.69 -8.16
CA LEU A 215 4.28 -12.69 -8.73
C LEU A 215 3.18 -12.64 -7.65
N LEU A 216 3.38 -13.33 -6.53
CA LEU A 216 2.49 -13.29 -5.36
C LEU A 216 2.33 -11.86 -4.78
N ARG A 217 3.39 -11.05 -4.84
CA ARG A 217 3.37 -9.65 -4.37
C ARG A 217 2.95 -8.66 -5.45
N GLY A 218 2.52 -9.14 -6.61
CA GLY A 218 2.03 -8.32 -7.71
C GLY A 218 3.06 -8.03 -8.79
N GLY A 219 4.16 -8.78 -8.84
CA GLY A 219 5.17 -8.65 -9.88
C GLY A 219 4.66 -8.95 -11.29
N PRO A 220 5.41 -8.56 -12.34
CA PRO A 220 6.71 -7.89 -12.24
C PRO A 220 6.59 -6.41 -11.85
N VAL A 221 5.41 -5.80 -12.04
CA VAL A 221 5.14 -4.39 -11.71
C VAL A 221 3.79 -4.25 -11.00
N ARG A 222 3.75 -3.41 -9.96
CA ARG A 222 2.51 -3.03 -9.29
C ARG A 222 2.43 -1.53 -9.03
N MET A 223 1.21 -1.02 -8.92
CA MET A 223 0.98 0.32 -8.37
C MET A 223 1.19 0.31 -6.86
N ILE A 224 1.76 1.39 -6.33
CA ILE A 224 1.84 1.68 -4.91
C ILE A 224 1.39 3.12 -4.66
N ILE A 225 0.41 3.28 -3.78
CA ILE A 225 -0.05 4.58 -3.29
C ILE A 225 0.37 4.72 -1.82
N PRO A 226 1.37 5.56 -1.49
CA PRO A 226 2.00 5.59 -0.16
C PRO A 226 1.04 5.85 0.99
N TRP A 227 0.17 6.83 0.80
CA TRP A 227 -0.73 7.33 1.84
C TRP A 227 -2.00 6.50 2.01
N ALA A 228 -2.28 5.53 1.13
CA ALA A 228 -3.56 4.85 1.08
C ALA A 228 -3.49 3.36 1.45
N HIS A 229 -4.68 2.79 1.69
CA HIS A 229 -4.89 1.37 1.94
C HIS A 229 -4.56 0.52 0.69
N GLY A 230 -4.37 -0.78 0.91
CA GLY A 230 -3.87 -1.72 -0.09
C GLY A 230 -4.70 -1.82 -1.37
N PHE A 231 -6.00 -1.46 -1.34
CA PHE A 231 -6.84 -1.51 -2.54
C PHE A 231 -6.44 -0.47 -3.61
N LYS A 232 -5.77 0.62 -3.20
CA LYS A 232 -5.16 1.58 -4.12
C LYS A 232 -3.87 1.07 -4.75
N SER A 233 -3.19 0.11 -4.11
CA SER A 233 -1.90 -0.41 -4.56
C SER A 233 -2.12 -1.66 -5.43
N ILE A 234 -2.60 -1.47 -6.66
CA ILE A 234 -3.00 -2.55 -7.57
C ILE A 234 -1.82 -3.46 -7.97
N LYS A 235 -1.96 -4.76 -7.71
CA LYS A 235 -1.04 -5.83 -8.13
C LYS A 235 -1.15 -6.10 -9.64
N TRP A 236 -0.08 -6.64 -10.24
CA TRP A 236 -0.06 -7.08 -11.64
C TRP A 236 -0.48 -5.97 -12.61
N LEU A 237 0.06 -4.77 -12.43
CA LEU A 237 -0.39 -3.58 -13.17
C LEU A 237 -0.25 -3.80 -14.68
N ARG A 238 -1.30 -3.51 -15.44
CA ARG A 238 -1.35 -3.72 -16.91
C ARG A 238 -1.85 -2.51 -17.68
N GLU A 239 -2.72 -1.72 -17.07
CA GLU A 239 -3.42 -0.64 -17.77
C GLU A 239 -3.55 0.59 -16.88
N ILE A 240 -3.27 1.75 -17.46
CA ILE A 240 -3.53 3.08 -16.92
C ILE A 240 -4.36 3.85 -17.96
N PHE A 241 -5.36 4.59 -17.49
CA PHE A 241 -6.23 5.42 -18.32
C PHE A 241 -6.24 6.86 -17.81
N LEU A 242 -6.04 7.79 -18.73
CA LEU A 242 -6.18 9.23 -18.53
C LEU A 242 -7.62 9.61 -18.83
N THR A 243 -8.38 10.08 -17.84
CA THR A 243 -9.81 10.36 -18.01
C THR A 243 -10.20 11.76 -17.57
N ASN A 244 -11.19 12.33 -18.24
CA ASN A 244 -11.87 13.56 -17.81
C ASN A 244 -13.04 13.27 -16.85
N ASP A 245 -13.34 12.00 -16.57
CA ASP A 245 -14.28 11.66 -15.52
C ASP A 245 -13.69 12.01 -14.14
N PHE A 246 -14.47 12.75 -13.35
CA PHE A 246 -14.07 13.16 -12.00
C PHE A 246 -14.37 12.09 -10.94
N ARG A 247 -15.12 11.05 -11.30
CA ARG A 247 -15.59 10.01 -10.37
C ARG A 247 -14.48 9.01 -10.08
N VAL A 248 -14.56 8.36 -8.92
CA VAL A 248 -13.71 7.21 -8.61
C VAL A 248 -14.24 5.96 -9.32
N ASN A 249 -13.37 5.09 -9.82
CA ASN A 249 -13.77 3.81 -10.43
C ASN A 249 -13.39 2.59 -9.58
N ASP A 250 -12.91 2.83 -8.36
CA ASP A 250 -12.37 1.84 -7.45
C ASP A 250 -13.34 0.67 -7.23
N THR A 251 -12.83 -0.56 -7.27
CA THR A 251 -13.67 -1.77 -7.17
C THR A 251 -14.55 -1.81 -5.91
N TYR A 252 -14.15 -1.14 -4.84
CA TYR A 252 -14.90 -1.12 -3.58
C TYR A 252 -15.66 0.20 -3.32
N ALA A 253 -15.70 1.13 -4.28
CA ALA A 253 -16.38 2.42 -4.12
C ALA A 253 -17.86 2.28 -3.73
N LEU A 254 -18.51 1.19 -4.16
CA LEU A 254 -19.92 0.90 -3.87
C LEU A 254 -20.11 -0.09 -2.70
N ASN A 255 -19.03 -0.53 -2.05
CA ASN A 255 -19.06 -1.51 -0.96
C ASN A 255 -18.88 -0.87 0.43
N ASN A 256 -19.31 0.38 0.60
CA ASN A 256 -19.15 1.15 1.85
C ASN A 256 -17.68 1.39 2.25
N ASN A 257 -16.76 1.39 1.28
CA ASN A 257 -15.39 1.86 1.48
C ASN A 257 -15.32 3.34 1.11
N ASP A 258 -14.58 4.14 1.88
CA ASP A 258 -14.15 5.46 1.43
C ASP A 258 -12.91 5.30 0.52
N PRO A 259 -13.06 5.53 -0.80
CA PRO A 259 -11.99 5.35 -1.75
C PRO A 259 -10.94 6.45 -1.67
N GLU A 260 -11.11 7.52 -0.90
CA GLU A 260 -10.11 8.58 -0.75
C GLU A 260 -9.52 8.63 0.67
N SER A 261 -9.75 7.58 1.46
CA SER A 261 -9.25 7.48 2.83
C SER A 261 -7.74 7.26 2.90
N TYR A 262 -7.09 8.12 3.68
CA TYR A 262 -5.69 7.99 4.07
C TYR A 262 -5.52 6.93 5.16
N LEU A 263 -4.35 6.28 5.18
CA LEU A 263 -3.92 5.40 6.25
C LEU A 263 -4.03 6.11 7.60
N LYS A 264 -4.67 5.44 8.55
CA LYS A 264 -4.82 5.92 9.92
C LYS A 264 -3.61 5.52 10.76
N THR A 265 -3.24 6.41 11.66
CA THR A 265 -2.30 6.07 12.74
C THR A 265 -2.99 5.05 13.63
N GLY A 266 -2.31 3.96 13.94
CA GLY A 266 -2.87 2.86 14.73
C GLY A 266 -1.79 2.02 15.38
N ALA A 267 -2.12 1.37 16.49
CA ALA A 267 -1.24 0.46 17.22
C ALA A 267 -1.94 -0.89 17.42
N TYR A 268 -1.16 -1.96 17.29
CA TYR A 268 -1.61 -3.34 17.27
C TYR A 268 -0.75 -4.14 18.24
N LEU A 269 -1.37 -4.74 19.24
CA LEU A 269 -0.65 -5.61 20.17
C LEU A 269 -0.43 -6.97 19.54
N ASP A 270 0.74 -7.54 19.80
CA ASP A 270 0.99 -8.93 19.46
C ASP A 270 0.07 -9.84 20.26
N LYS A 271 -0.34 -10.94 19.62
CA LYS A 271 -1.06 -11.99 20.31
C LYS A 271 -0.09 -12.65 21.28
N GLY A 272 -0.50 -12.72 22.55
CA GLY A 272 0.30 -13.28 23.62
C GLY A 272 -0.55 -13.95 24.70
N PRO A 273 0.08 -14.46 25.76
CA PRO A 273 -0.64 -15.02 26.90
C PRO A 273 -1.57 -13.98 27.52
N THR A 274 -2.71 -14.46 28.04
CA THR A 274 -3.69 -13.64 28.76
C THR A 274 -3.63 -13.86 30.28
N GLU A 275 -2.79 -14.79 30.72
CA GLU A 275 -2.54 -15.16 32.11
C GLU A 275 -1.03 -15.08 32.36
N PHE A 276 -0.64 -14.57 33.52
CA PHE A 276 0.75 -14.27 33.86
C PHE A 276 1.06 -14.73 35.28
N GLU A 277 2.29 -15.18 35.50
CA GLU A 277 2.77 -15.56 36.83
C GLU A 277 2.99 -14.32 37.71
N ASN A 278 2.62 -14.43 38.98
CA ASN A 278 2.80 -13.34 39.93
C ASN A 278 4.28 -13.21 40.31
N GLY A 279 4.84 -12.01 40.17
CA GLY A 279 6.23 -11.71 40.51
C GLY A 279 7.19 -11.70 39.32
N GLU A 280 6.75 -12.13 38.13
CA GLU A 280 7.56 -12.15 36.91
C GLU A 280 7.28 -10.93 36.00
N PRO A 281 8.28 -10.41 35.27
CA PRO A 281 8.07 -9.38 34.26
C PRO A 281 7.12 -9.83 33.15
N VAL A 282 6.19 -8.94 32.77
CA VAL A 282 5.29 -9.16 31.62
C VAL A 282 5.78 -8.33 30.44
N ILE A 283 6.01 -9.00 29.31
CA ILE A 283 6.42 -8.38 28.05
C ILE A 283 5.20 -8.21 27.16
N ILE A 284 4.93 -6.96 26.76
CA ILE A 284 3.86 -6.61 25.81
C ILE A 284 4.53 -5.92 24.61
N THR A 285 4.40 -6.54 23.45
CA THR A 285 4.94 -6.03 22.19
C THR A 285 3.82 -5.76 21.20
N GLY A 286 4.17 -5.08 20.11
CA GLY A 286 3.22 -4.76 19.06
C GLY A 286 3.85 -3.97 17.93
N GLN A 287 3.01 -3.53 17.01
CA GLN A 287 3.37 -2.72 15.86
C GLN A 287 2.53 -1.46 15.82
N ALA A 288 3.10 -0.35 15.35
CA ALA A 288 2.36 0.88 15.10
C ALA A 288 2.50 1.29 13.63
N ILE A 289 1.40 1.73 13.03
CA ILE A 289 1.38 2.37 11.72
C ILE A 289 1.42 3.88 11.95
N ASN A 290 2.39 4.53 11.31
CA ASN A 290 2.40 5.97 11.15
C ASN A 290 1.45 6.35 9.99
N GLY A 291 0.26 6.84 10.32
CA GLY A 291 -0.71 7.32 9.34
C GLY A 291 -0.57 8.82 9.09
N TYR A 292 -1.56 9.41 8.40
CA TYR A 292 -1.49 10.80 7.96
C TYR A 292 -1.35 11.83 9.09
N SER A 293 -1.82 11.50 10.29
CA SER A 293 -1.72 12.38 11.47
C SER A 293 -0.35 12.31 12.16
N GLY A 294 0.58 11.48 11.69
CA GLY A 294 1.82 11.21 12.41
C GLY A 294 1.65 10.16 13.52
N LEU A 295 2.77 9.71 14.07
CA LEU A 295 2.86 8.90 15.28
C LEU A 295 3.86 9.56 16.23
N GLU A 296 3.38 10.11 17.35
CA GLU A 296 4.23 10.76 18.36
C GLU A 296 4.68 9.80 19.47
N ARG A 297 3.80 8.86 19.86
CA ARG A 297 3.99 7.89 20.95
C ARG A 297 3.09 6.67 20.78
#